data_AF-A0A3N6QZL0-F1
#
_entry.id   AF-A0A3N6QZL0-F1
#
_cell.length_a   1.000
_cell.length_b   1.000
_cell.length_c   1.000
_cell.angle_alpha   90.00
_cell.angle_beta   90.00
_cell.angle_gamma   90.00
#
_symmetry.space_group_name_H-M   'P 1'
#
loop_
_entity.id
_entity.type
_entity.pdbx_description
1 polymer ?
#
loop_
_entity_poly.entity_id
_entity_poly.type
_entity_poly.pdbx_seq_one_letter_code
_entity_poly.pdbx_strand_id
1 'polypeptide(L)' 'MALKVLNTAMQVHGAAGVSSDTVFAHLWATARTLRIADGPDEVHLGTIGKLKLQRASKL' A
#
# COMPACT_ATOMS: atom_id res chain seq x y z
N MET A 1 0.84 -0.27 4.78
CA MET A 1 0.02 -0.16 6.02
C MET A 1 -1.46 -0.43 5.76
N ALA A 2 -2.13 0.33 4.88
CA ALA A 2 -3.58 0.19 4.61
C ALA A 2 -4.03 -1.20 4.15
N LEU A 3 -3.33 -1.82 3.17
CA LEU A 3 -3.66 -3.16 2.67
C LEU A 3 -3.70 -4.23 3.77
N LYS A 4 -2.79 -4.15 4.75
CA LYS A 4 -2.73 -5.11 5.86
C LYS A 4 -3.97 -5.00 6.75
N VAL A 5 -4.35 -3.77 7.10
CA VAL A 5 -5.55 -3.50 7.92
C VAL A 5 -6.81 -3.95 7.19
N LEU A 6 -6.94 -3.59 5.90
CA LEU A 6 -8.08 -4.01 5.08
C LEU A 6 -8.15 -5.53 4.96
N ASN A 7 -7.02 -6.21 4.73
CA ASN A 7 -6.98 -7.67 4.66
C ASN A 7 -7.41 -8.32 5.98
N THR A 8 -6.96 -7.79 7.13
CA THR A 8 -7.41 -8.28 8.44
C THR A 8 -8.91 -8.06 8.64
N ALA A 9 -9.45 -6.90 8.24
CA ALA A 9 -10.87 -6.62 8.33
C ALA A 9 -11.69 -7.59 7.45
N MET A 10 -11.29 -7.80 6.20
CA MET A 10 -11.91 -8.78 5.29
C MET A 10 -11.93 -10.17 5.90
N GLN A 11 -10.79 -10.62 6.45
CA GLN A 11 -10.66 -11.94 7.06
C GLN A 11 -11.62 -12.14 8.25
N VAL A 12 -11.77 -11.14 9.11
CA VAL A 12 -12.69 -11.19 10.26
C VAL A 12 -14.15 -11.25 9.82
N HIS A 13 -14.50 -10.67 8.67
CA HIS A 13 -15.86 -10.68 8.11
C HIS A 13 -16.17 -11.90 7.23
N GLY A 14 -15.19 -12.79 6.99
CA GLY A 14 -15.37 -13.99 6.17
C GLY A 14 -15.85 -13.68 4.75
N ALA A 15 -16.86 -14.41 4.27
CA ALA A 15 -17.40 -14.24 2.92
C ALA A 15 -17.92 -12.81 2.67
N ALA A 16 -18.49 -12.15 3.69
CA ALA A 16 -18.94 -10.76 3.57
C ALA A 16 -17.77 -9.80 3.26
N GLY A 17 -16.56 -10.12 3.73
CA GLY A 17 -15.35 -9.33 3.49
C GLY A 17 -14.87 -9.31 2.03
N VAL A 18 -15.26 -10.30 1.23
CA VAL A 18 -14.96 -10.38 -0.21
C VAL A 18 -16.20 -10.16 -1.10
N SER A 19 -17.37 -9.99 -0.49
CA SER A 19 -18.63 -9.73 -1.18
C SER A 19 -18.80 -8.26 -1.53
N SER A 20 -19.84 -7.96 -2.31
CA SER A 20 -20.30 -6.59 -2.57
C SER A 20 -21.14 -6.00 -1.43
N ASP A 21 -21.43 -6.76 -0.37
CA ASP A 21 -22.24 -6.30 0.76
C ASP A 21 -21.44 -5.36 1.68
N THR A 22 -20.12 -5.34 1.55
CA THR A 22 -19.23 -4.44 2.28
C THR A 22 -18.28 -3.72 1.33
N VAL A 23 -17.70 -2.60 1.79
CA VAL A 23 -16.78 -1.80 0.97
C VAL A 23 -15.34 -2.36 0.92
N PHE A 24 -15.04 -3.42 1.67
CA PHE A 24 -13.65 -3.82 1.93
C PHE A 24 -12.89 -4.27 0.67
N ALA A 25 -13.52 -5.08 -0.18
CA ALA A 25 -12.89 -5.57 -1.41
C ALA A 25 -12.53 -4.42 -2.37
N HIS A 26 -13.44 -3.46 -2.54
CA HIS A 26 -13.19 -2.26 -3.35
C HIS A 26 -12.03 -1.45 -2.78
N LEU A 27 -12.06 -1.12 -1.48
CA LEU A 27 -11.01 -0.34 -0.84
C LEU A 27 -9.64 -1.03 -0.89
N TRP A 28 -9.60 -2.36 -0.74
CA TRP A 28 -8.37 -3.13 -0.85
C TRP A 28 -7.79 -3.04 -2.28
N ALA A 29 -8.63 -3.19 -3.30
CA ALA A 29 -8.22 -3.08 -4.69
C ALA A 29 -7.70 -1.66 -5.00
N THR A 30 -8.41 -0.61 -4.60
CA THR A 30 -7.96 0.78 -4.76
C THR A 30 -6.62 1.01 -4.07
N ALA A 31 -6.48 0.60 -2.80
CA ALA A 31 -5.23 0.74 -2.06
C ALA A 31 -4.07 -0.05 -2.70
N ARG A 32 -4.37 -1.17 -3.37
CA ARG A 32 -3.36 -1.96 -4.09
C ARG A 32 -2.89 -1.25 -5.36
N THR A 33 -3.80 -0.60 -6.07
CA THR A 33 -3.52 0.23 -7.25
C THR A 33 -2.63 1.42 -6.87
N LEU A 34 -2.85 2.04 -5.70
CA LEU A 34 -2.03 3.16 -5.22
C LEU A 34 -0.56 2.81 -4.95
N ARG A 35 -0.19 1.52 -4.88
CA ARG A 35 1.23 1.10 -4.83
C ARG A 35 1.94 1.16 -6.20
N ILE A 36 1.21 1.56 -7.23
CA ILE A 36 1.67 1.64 -8.62
C ILE A 36 1.37 3.04 -9.18
N ALA A 37 0.20 3.59 -8.86
CA ALA A 37 -0.19 4.93 -9.27
C ALA A 37 0.86 5.97 -8.83
N ASP A 38 1.16 6.93 -9.72
CA ASP A 38 2.16 7.99 -9.55
C ASP A 38 3.59 7.54 -9.25
N GLY A 39 3.86 6.23 -9.37
CA GLY A 39 5.17 5.64 -9.16
C GLY A 39 5.07 4.37 -8.30
N PRO A 40 5.62 3.24 -8.75
CA PRO A 40 5.76 2.08 -7.89
C PRO A 40 6.59 2.39 -6.65
N ASP A 41 6.28 1.72 -5.55
CA ASP A 41 6.99 1.88 -4.27
C ASP A 41 8.52 1.81 -4.43
N GLU A 42 9.02 0.94 -5.32
CA GLU A 42 10.44 0.76 -5.60
C GLU A 42 11.11 2.02 -6.17
N VAL A 43 10.40 2.78 -7.00
CA VAL A 43 10.89 4.05 -7.57
C VAL A 43 11.05 5.10 -6.47
N HIS A 44 10.06 5.19 -5.58
CA HIS A 44 10.10 6.10 -4.44
C HIS A 44 11.19 5.69 -3.45
N LEU A 45 11.32 4.41 -3.12
CA LEU A 45 12.37 3.88 -2.24
C LEU A 45 13.77 4.13 -2.83
N GLY A 46 13.95 3.94 -4.14
CA GLY A 46 15.21 4.25 -4.82
C GLY A 46 15.57 5.73 -4.73
N THR A 47 14.58 6.61 -4.89
CA THR A 47 14.75 8.06 -4.74
C THR A 47 15.16 8.43 -3.31
N ILE A 48 14.47 7.89 -2.31
CA ILE A 48 14.82 8.06 -0.90
C ILE A 48 16.25 7.56 -0.62
N GLY A 49 16.63 6.41 -1.19
CA GLY A 49 17.97 5.84 -1.07
C GLY A 49 19.06 6.80 -1.57
N LYS A 50 18.89 7.36 -2.77
CA LYS A 50 19.82 8.35 -3.34
C LYS A 50 19.95 9.60 -2.46
N LEU A 51 18.81 10.14 -2.00
CA LEU A 51 18.79 11.31 -1.11
C LEU A 51 19.49 11.04 0.23
N LYS A 52 19.32 9.83 0.79
CA LYS A 52 20.01 9.42 2.00
C LYS A 52 21.53 9.35 1.83
N LEU A 53 22.01 8.76 0.73
CA LEU A 53 23.45 8.67 0.44
C LEU A 53 24.08 10.06 0.26
N GLN A 54 23.41 10.96 -0.48
CA GLN A 54 23.88 12.34 -0.66
C GLN A 54 23.91 13.13 0.64
N ARG A 55 22.97 12.89 1.57
CA ARG A 55 22.99 13.53 2.88
C ARG A 55 24.12 12.98 3.75
N ALA A 56 24.35 11.68 3.72
CA ALA A 56 25.42 11.04 4.48
C ALA A 56 26.82 11.47 4.00
N SER A 57 27.03 11.66 2.69
CA SER A 57 28.32 12.10 2.14
C SER A 57 28.63 13.58 2.37
N LYS A 58 27.69 14.35 2.93
CA LYS A 58 27.85 15.77 3.28
C LYS A 58 28.16 16.00 4.76
N LEU A 59 28.22 14.93 5.55
CA LEU A 59 28.69 14.91 6.94
C LEU A 59 30.17 14.54 6.96
#